data_AF-T0Z922-F1
#
_entry.id   AF-T0Z922-F1
#
_cell.length_a   1.000
_cell.length_b   1.000
_cell.length_c   1.000
_cell.angle_alpha   90.00
_cell.angle_beta   90.00
_cell.angle_gamma   90.00
#
_symmetry.space_group_name_H-M   'P 1'
#
loop_
_entity.id
_entity.type
_entity.pdbx_description
1 polymer ?
#
loop_
_entity_poly.entity_id
_entity_poly.type
_entity_poly.pdbx_seq_one_letter_code
_entity_poly.pdbx_strand_id
1 'polypeptide(L)'
;AAVQAGPWSVFSWIIGAASVLSLAFVFAELTTMFPNSGALVHMTHVSHGDLTGKIWSWILFLTSVSVPPVEVSAVLTYANNYLPGLIHPQTGMMTATGTTAAVLVLAAVVALNFLAIRWVIAINSAATWWKLIIPIATIGVLMAYSFHPATC
;
A
#
# COMPACT_ATOMS: atom_id res chain seq x y z
N ALA A 1 -14.39 2.83 -5.51
CA ALA A 1 -14.01 2.85 -6.94
C ALA A 1 -15.06 2.17 -7.83
N ALA A 2 -15.27 0.84 -7.77
CA ALA A 2 -16.26 0.16 -8.63
C ALA A 2 -17.72 0.62 -8.40
N VAL A 3 -18.09 0.91 -7.14
CA VAL A 3 -19.44 1.38 -6.78
C VAL A 3 -19.73 2.82 -7.28
N GLN A 4 -18.70 3.67 -7.42
CA GLN A 4 -18.86 5.07 -7.86
C GLN A 4 -18.61 5.28 -9.36
N ALA A 5 -17.70 4.52 -9.97
CA ALA A 5 -17.33 4.67 -11.38
C ALA A 5 -18.08 3.70 -12.32
N GLY A 6 -18.80 2.72 -11.78
CA GLY A 6 -19.54 1.73 -12.55
C GLY A 6 -18.62 0.80 -13.39
N PRO A 7 -19.19 0.09 -14.39
CA PRO A 7 -18.46 -0.86 -15.24
C PRO A 7 -17.27 -0.23 -15.99
N TRP A 8 -17.33 1.08 -16.24
CA TRP A 8 -16.28 1.85 -16.91
C TRP A 8 -14.99 1.99 -16.09
N SER A 9 -15.00 1.64 -14.80
CA SER A 9 -13.80 1.60 -13.96
C SER A 9 -12.67 0.75 -14.54
N VAL A 10 -12.98 -0.28 -15.35
CA VAL A 10 -11.97 -1.11 -16.02
C VAL A 10 -11.04 -0.28 -16.93
N PHE A 11 -11.55 0.73 -17.62
CA PHE A 11 -10.72 1.60 -18.47
C PHE A 11 -9.72 2.41 -17.66
N SER A 12 -10.09 2.87 -16.46
CA SER A 12 -9.16 3.58 -15.58
C SER A 12 -7.99 2.68 -15.15
N TRP A 13 -8.26 1.39 -14.91
CA TRP A 13 -7.23 0.40 -14.60
C TRP A 13 -6.30 0.13 -15.77
N ILE A 14 -6.82 0.04 -17.00
CA ILE A 14 -6.01 -0.17 -18.20
C ILE A 14 -5.04 1.01 -18.40
N ILE A 15 -5.54 2.25 -18.29
CA ILE A 15 -4.71 3.45 -18.43
C ILE A 15 -3.65 3.51 -17.33
N GLY A 16 -4.04 3.22 -16.09
CA GLY A 16 -3.12 3.15 -14.96
C GLY A 16 -2.03 2.10 -15.18
N ALA A 17 -2.40 0.89 -15.60
CA ALA A 17 -1.48 -0.20 -15.89
C ALA A 17 -0.50 0.16 -17.02
N ALA A 18 -0.98 0.75 -18.13
CA ALA A 18 -0.13 1.17 -19.24
C ALA A 18 0.88 2.25 -18.82
N SER A 19 0.45 3.21 -17.98
CA SER A 19 1.30 4.27 -17.45
C SER A 19 2.40 3.72 -16.53
N VAL A 20 2.02 2.83 -15.60
CA VAL A 20 2.97 2.19 -14.67
C VAL A 20 3.93 1.26 -15.41
N LEU A 21 3.47 0.53 -16.42
CA LEU A 21 4.34 -0.32 -17.25
C LEU A 21 5.40 0.50 -18.00
N SER A 22 5.01 1.64 -18.56
CA SER A 22 5.95 2.55 -19.21
C SER A 22 7.04 3.03 -18.23
N LEU A 23 6.65 3.38 -17.01
CA LEU A 23 7.58 3.75 -15.94
C LEU A 23 8.47 2.57 -15.52
N ALA A 24 7.92 1.36 -15.46
CA ALA A 24 8.65 0.16 -15.09
C ALA A 24 9.75 -0.17 -16.11
N PHE A 25 9.51 0.00 -17.41
CA PHE A 25 10.55 -0.18 -18.43
C PHE A 25 11.71 0.78 -18.26
N VAL A 26 11.43 2.06 -17.96
CA VAL A 26 12.48 3.05 -17.68
C VAL A 26 13.29 2.65 -16.46
N PHE A 27 12.63 2.23 -15.37
CA PHE A 27 13.35 1.79 -14.18
C PHE A 27 14.11 0.47 -14.37
N ALA A 28 13.64 -0.44 -15.23
CA ALA A 28 14.35 -1.67 -15.54
C ALA A 28 15.73 -1.39 -16.14
N GLU A 29 15.84 -0.42 -17.06
CA GLU A 29 17.13 0.04 -17.59
C GLU A 29 17.94 0.77 -16.51
N LEU A 30 17.32 1.73 -15.81
CA LEU A 30 18.03 2.59 -14.85
C LEU A 30 18.61 1.84 -13.65
N THR A 31 17.91 0.82 -13.15
CA THR A 31 18.35 0.04 -11.99
C THR A 31 19.57 -0.81 -12.28
N THR A 32 19.79 -1.21 -13.54
CA THR A 32 21.03 -1.90 -13.94
C THR A 32 22.24 -0.97 -13.98
N MET A 33 22.04 0.32 -14.29
CA MET A 33 23.09 1.33 -14.35
C MET A 33 23.52 1.84 -12.96
N PHE A 34 22.62 1.80 -11.97
CA PHE A 34 22.88 2.28 -10.60
C PHE A 34 22.60 1.18 -9.55
N PRO A 35 23.48 0.16 -9.43
CA PRO A 35 23.23 -1.01 -8.57
C PRO A 35 23.42 -0.76 -7.06
N ASN A 36 23.70 0.49 -6.65
CA ASN A 36 23.99 0.84 -5.26
C ASN A 36 22.71 1.21 -4.49
N SER A 37 22.73 1.00 -3.17
CA SER A 37 21.66 1.45 -2.27
C SER A 37 21.46 2.96 -2.38
N GLY A 38 20.20 3.41 -2.45
CA GLY A 38 19.88 4.82 -2.67
C GLY A 38 19.92 5.25 -4.14
N ALA A 39 19.85 4.30 -5.08
CA ALA A 39 19.85 4.55 -6.52
C ALA A 39 18.91 5.69 -6.96
N LEU A 40 17.72 5.83 -6.34
CA LEU A 40 16.74 6.89 -6.64
C LEU A 40 17.23 8.31 -6.32
N VAL A 41 18.04 8.47 -5.28
CA VAL A 41 18.68 9.75 -4.96
C VAL A 41 19.93 9.95 -5.80
N HIS A 42 20.70 8.88 -6.01
CA HIS A 42 21.94 8.96 -6.76
C HIS A 42 21.70 9.28 -8.24
N MET A 43 20.70 8.65 -8.87
CA MET A 43 20.32 8.89 -10.26
C MET A 43 19.93 10.36 -10.50
N THR A 44 19.24 10.99 -9.55
CA THR A 44 18.76 12.38 -9.67
C THR A 44 19.89 13.37 -9.39
N HIS A 45 20.79 13.04 -8.47
CA HIS A 45 22.00 13.82 -8.21
C HIS A 45 22.94 13.86 -9.43
N VAL A 46 23.20 12.71 -10.06
CA VAL A 46 24.08 12.60 -11.22
C VAL A 46 23.48 13.28 -12.46
N SER A 47 22.17 13.18 -12.65
CA SER A 47 21.50 13.73 -13.85
C SER A 47 21.14 15.22 -13.75
N HIS A 48 20.69 15.69 -12.58
CA HIS A 48 20.12 17.04 -12.38
C HIS A 48 20.88 17.90 -11.37
N GLY A 49 22.02 17.41 -10.86
CA GLY A 49 22.90 18.13 -9.95
C GLY A 49 22.49 18.07 -8.48
N ASP A 50 23.31 18.72 -7.64
CA ASP A 50 23.27 18.58 -6.19
C ASP A 50 21.99 19.12 -5.55
N LEU A 51 21.51 20.28 -6.00
CA LEU A 51 20.28 20.89 -5.47
C LEU A 51 19.05 19.99 -5.71
N THR A 52 18.90 19.48 -6.93
CA THR A 52 17.77 18.64 -7.31
C THR A 52 17.80 17.30 -6.58
N GLY A 53 18.98 16.68 -6.44
CA GLY A 53 19.15 15.45 -5.66
C GLY A 53 18.75 15.62 -4.19
N LYS A 54 19.08 16.77 -3.58
CA LYS A 54 18.67 17.09 -2.20
C LYS A 54 17.16 17.26 -2.07
N ILE A 55 16.52 17.98 -2.99
CA ILE A 55 15.06 18.14 -3.01
C ILE A 55 14.37 16.77 -3.19
N TRP A 56 14.87 15.96 -4.12
CA TRP A 56 14.34 14.62 -4.38
C TRP A 56 14.46 13.70 -3.16
N SER A 57 15.57 13.78 -2.42
CA SER A 57 15.76 13.03 -1.17
C SER A 57 14.69 13.37 -0.14
N TRP A 58 14.35 14.65 0.02
CA TRP A 58 13.28 15.08 0.92
C TRP A 58 11.89 14.61 0.45
N ILE A 59 11.61 14.64 -0.86
CA ILE A 59 10.37 14.12 -1.42
C ILE A 59 10.24 12.62 -1.15
N LEU A 60 11.30 11.84 -1.37
CA LEU A 60 11.32 10.41 -1.09
C LEU A 60 11.11 10.14 0.41
N PHE A 61 11.78 10.90 1.28
CA PHE A 61 11.58 10.80 2.73
C PHE A 61 10.12 11.06 3.13
N LEU A 62 9.52 12.16 2.65
CA LEU A 62 8.12 12.50 2.94
C LEU A 62 7.16 11.44 2.40
N THR A 63 7.45 10.88 1.22
CA THR A 63 6.67 9.77 0.66
C THR A 63 6.76 8.57 1.58
N SER A 64 7.96 8.13 1.96
CA SER A 64 8.17 6.96 2.81
C SER A 64 7.59 7.12 4.22
N VAL A 65 7.70 8.29 4.85
CA VAL A 65 7.17 8.52 6.21
C VAL A 65 5.64 8.60 6.24
N SER A 66 5.01 8.95 5.10
CA SER A 66 3.55 9.03 5.00
C SER A 66 2.86 7.66 4.89
N VAL A 67 3.58 6.62 4.45
CA VAL A 67 2.99 5.29 4.21
C VAL A 67 2.49 4.62 5.49
N PRO A 68 3.28 4.50 6.59
CA PRO A 68 2.83 3.77 7.77
C PRO A 68 1.56 4.36 8.43
N PRO A 69 1.40 5.69 8.58
CA PRO A 69 0.14 6.26 9.07
C PRO A 69 -1.07 5.92 8.19
N VAL A 70 -0.91 5.91 6.87
CA VAL A 70 -1.98 5.54 5.94
C VAL A 70 -2.38 4.08 6.15
N GLU A 71 -1.40 3.17 6.28
CA GLU A 71 -1.66 1.75 6.55
C GLU A 71 -2.37 1.55 7.90
N VAL A 72 -1.93 2.22 8.96
CA VAL A 72 -2.54 2.13 10.29
C VAL A 72 -3.99 2.65 10.27
N SER A 73 -4.24 3.76 9.58
CA SER A 73 -5.61 4.28 9.44
C SER A 73 -6.53 3.31 8.69
N ALA A 74 -6.03 2.64 7.66
CA ALA A 74 -6.78 1.61 6.95
C ALA A 74 -7.08 0.41 7.87
N VAL A 75 -6.09 -0.07 8.62
CA VAL A 75 -6.25 -1.18 9.58
C VAL A 75 -7.31 -0.85 10.63
N LEU A 76 -7.27 0.35 11.21
CA LEU A 76 -8.29 0.77 12.20
C LEU A 76 -9.67 0.93 11.58
N THR A 77 -9.74 1.38 10.33
CA THR A 77 -11.01 1.45 9.59
C THR A 77 -11.61 0.06 9.39
N TYR A 78 -10.79 -0.94 9.05
CA TYR A 78 -11.25 -2.32 8.99
C TYR A 78 -11.61 -2.86 10.38
N ALA A 79 -10.79 -2.58 11.40
CA ALA A 79 -11.03 -3.03 12.77
C ALA A 79 -12.33 -2.46 13.37
N ASN A 80 -12.75 -1.26 12.96
CA ASN A 80 -14.01 -0.65 13.40
C ASN A 80 -15.25 -1.49 13.05
N ASN A 81 -15.18 -2.38 12.04
CA ASN A 81 -16.26 -3.34 11.74
C ASN A 81 -16.45 -4.38 12.85
N TYR A 82 -15.39 -4.68 13.60
CA TYR A 82 -15.40 -5.66 14.70
C TYR A 82 -15.40 -4.99 16.08
N LEU A 83 -14.78 -3.81 16.20
CA LEU A 83 -14.64 -3.01 17.41
C LEU A 83 -15.24 -1.61 17.18
N PRO A 84 -16.57 -1.43 17.34
CA PRO A 84 -17.22 -0.16 17.07
C PRO A 84 -16.77 0.92 18.06
N GLY A 85 -16.50 2.12 17.55
CA GLY A 85 -16.10 3.29 18.36
C GLY A 85 -14.70 3.82 18.06
N LEU A 86 -13.99 3.23 17.08
CA LEU A 86 -12.70 3.73 16.58
C LEU A 86 -12.89 4.86 15.56
N ILE A 87 -14.00 4.83 14.81
CA ILE A 87 -14.35 5.84 13.81
C ILE A 87 -15.73 6.41 14.11
N HIS A 88 -15.85 7.73 14.00
CA HIS A 88 -17.13 8.41 14.14
C HIS A 88 -18.05 8.02 12.98
N PRO A 89 -19.26 7.50 13.26
CA PRO A 89 -20.19 7.02 12.22
C PRO A 89 -20.65 8.12 11.26
N GLN A 90 -20.80 9.36 11.74
CA GLN A 90 -21.33 10.46 10.92
C GLN A 90 -20.26 11.21 10.13
N THR A 91 -19.04 11.30 10.65
CA THR A 91 -18.00 12.16 10.07
C THR A 91 -16.91 11.36 9.35
N GLY A 92 -16.82 10.05 9.56
CA GLY A 92 -15.72 9.23 9.05
C GLY A 92 -14.36 9.55 9.67
N MET A 93 -14.31 10.44 10.67
CA MET A 93 -13.09 10.83 11.37
C MET A 93 -12.78 9.84 12.48
N MET A 94 -11.49 9.68 12.79
CA MET A 94 -11.04 8.85 13.91
C MET A 94 -11.54 9.46 15.23
N THR A 95 -12.11 8.67 16.13
CA THR A 95 -12.49 9.13 17.47
C THR A 95 -11.23 9.42 18.31
N ALA A 96 -11.38 10.04 19.48
CA ALA A 96 -10.24 10.23 20.39
C ALA A 96 -9.61 8.90 20.82
N THR A 97 -10.44 7.87 21.05
CA THR A 97 -10.00 6.50 21.35
C THR A 97 -9.32 5.86 20.13
N GLY A 98 -9.89 6.02 18.93
CA GLY A 98 -9.28 5.55 17.68
C GLY A 98 -7.94 6.20 17.38
N THR A 99 -7.80 7.50 17.66
CA THR A 99 -6.53 8.24 17.48
C THR A 99 -5.46 7.72 18.43
N THR A 100 -5.83 7.47 19.69
CA THR A 100 -4.90 6.90 20.68
C THR A 100 -4.46 5.49 20.27
N ALA A 101 -5.40 4.65 19.82
CA ALA A 101 -5.09 3.33 19.28
C ALA A 101 -4.18 3.40 18.04
N ALA A 102 -4.39 4.38 17.15
CA ALA A 102 -3.55 4.59 15.97
C ALA A 102 -2.11 4.91 16.35
N VAL A 103 -1.90 5.80 17.32
CA VAL A 103 -0.56 6.13 17.81
C VAL A 103 0.13 4.91 18.40
N LEU A 104 -0.58 4.09 19.18
CA LEU A 104 -0.03 2.86 19.77
C LEU A 104 0.32 1.82 18.71
N VAL A 105 -0.56 1.58 17.74
CA VAL A 105 -0.32 0.63 16.65
C VAL A 105 0.84 1.11 15.78
N LEU A 106 0.89 2.41 15.45
CA LEU A 106 1.99 3.00 14.69
C LEU A 106 3.32 2.86 15.44
N ALA A 107 3.34 3.16 16.75
CA ALA A 107 4.53 2.98 17.57
C ALA A 107 5.00 1.51 17.60
N ALA A 108 4.07 0.55 17.69
CA ALA A 108 4.38 -0.87 17.63
C ALA A 108 4.97 -1.27 16.26
N VAL A 109 4.38 -0.81 15.15
CA VAL A 109 4.89 -1.06 13.79
C VAL A 109 6.29 -0.47 13.61
N VAL A 110 6.52 0.74 14.11
CA VAL A 110 7.85 1.37 14.08
C VAL A 110 8.85 0.55 14.91
N ALA A 111 8.51 0.18 16.15
CA ALA A 111 9.38 -0.63 17.00
C ALA A 111 9.74 -1.97 16.35
N LEU A 112 8.78 -2.65 15.72
CA LEU A 112 9.01 -3.89 14.97
C LEU A 112 9.97 -3.68 13.79
N ASN A 113 9.85 -2.55 13.08
CA ASN A 113 10.76 -2.20 11.98
C ASN A 113 12.20 -1.98 12.48
N PHE A 114 12.40 -1.45 13.69
CA PHE A 114 13.73 -1.21 14.24
C PHE A 114 14.40 -2.46 14.83
N LEU A 115 13.65 -3.42 15.41
CA LEU A 115 14.24 -4.50 16.21
C LEU A 115 14.63 -5.77 15.44
N ALA A 116 14.16 -6.02 14.21
CA ALA A 116 14.08 -7.41 13.74
C ALA A 116 14.35 -7.69 12.25
N ILE A 117 15.58 -7.53 11.76
CA ILE A 117 15.93 -7.81 10.35
C ILE A 117 15.53 -9.25 9.92
N ARG A 118 15.82 -10.28 10.73
CA ARG A 118 15.50 -11.68 10.37
C ARG A 118 14.01 -11.98 10.38
N TRP A 119 13.27 -11.45 11.36
CA TRP A 119 11.81 -11.66 11.45
C TRP A 119 11.06 -10.87 10.38
N VAL A 120 11.50 -9.65 10.10
CA VAL A 120 10.93 -8.80 9.04
C VAL A 120 11.00 -9.51 7.69
N ILE A 121 12.12 -10.17 7.37
CA ILE A 121 12.24 -10.95 6.13
C ILE A 121 11.24 -12.11 6.10
N ALA A 122 11.15 -12.90 7.19
CA ALA A 122 10.22 -14.03 7.27
C ALA A 122 8.74 -13.60 7.17
N ILE A 123 8.36 -12.53 7.88
CA ILE A 123 7.01 -11.95 7.84
C ILE A 123 6.69 -11.45 6.44
N ASN A 124 7.63 -10.79 5.76
CA ASN A 124 7.42 -10.33 4.39
C ASN A 124 7.21 -11.50 3.42
N SER A 125 7.99 -12.58 3.53
CA SER A 125 7.77 -13.77 2.71
C SER A 125 6.40 -14.40 2.96
N ALA A 126 5.98 -14.51 4.22
CA ALA A 126 4.64 -15.02 4.57
C ALA A 126 3.53 -14.09 4.06
N ALA A 127 3.70 -12.77 4.19
CA ALA A 127 2.75 -11.77 3.73
C ALA A 127 2.60 -11.80 2.20
N THR A 128 3.66 -12.06 1.44
CA THR A 128 3.59 -12.24 -0.01
C THR A 128 2.70 -13.43 -0.37
N TRP A 129 2.89 -14.58 0.27
CA TRP A 129 2.01 -15.74 0.06
C TRP A 129 0.56 -15.45 0.44
N TRP A 130 0.36 -14.79 1.58
CA TRP A 130 -0.96 -14.38 2.04
C TRP A 130 -1.69 -13.47 1.04
N LYS A 131 -0.97 -12.49 0.47
CA LYS A 131 -1.48 -11.58 -0.58
C LYS A 131 -1.91 -12.30 -1.86
N LEU A 132 -1.33 -13.47 -2.16
CA LEU A 132 -1.71 -14.28 -3.33
C LEU A 132 -2.89 -15.20 -3.01
N ILE A 133 -2.91 -15.79 -1.82
CA ILE A 133 -3.95 -16.75 -1.41
C ILE A 133 -5.31 -16.08 -1.31
N ILE A 134 -5.41 -14.88 -0.71
CA ILE A 134 -6.70 -14.22 -0.50
C ILE A 134 -7.47 -13.99 -1.82
N PRO A 135 -6.90 -13.36 -2.86
CA PRO A 135 -7.61 -13.17 -4.13
C PRO A 135 -8.00 -14.49 -4.79
N ILE A 136 -7.10 -15.49 -4.79
CA ILE A 136 -7.38 -16.81 -5.38
C ILE A 136 -8.54 -17.50 -4.65
N ALA A 137 -8.51 -17.49 -3.33
CA ALA A 137 -9.60 -18.03 -2.51
C ALA A 137 -10.91 -17.28 -2.76
N THR A 138 -10.87 -15.95 -2.90
CA THR A 138 -12.05 -15.13 -3.20
C THR A 138 -12.65 -15.52 -4.55
N ILE A 139 -11.84 -15.70 -5.59
CA ILE A 139 -12.29 -16.19 -6.90
C ILE A 139 -12.95 -17.57 -6.75
N GLY A 140 -12.31 -18.50 -6.02
CA GLY A 140 -12.86 -19.83 -5.78
C GLY A 140 -14.23 -19.82 -5.08
N VAL A 141 -14.36 -19.03 -4.01
CA VAL A 141 -15.63 -18.85 -3.29
C VAL A 141 -16.69 -18.24 -4.19
N LEU A 142 -16.37 -17.15 -4.91
CA LEU A 142 -17.32 -16.52 -5.82
C LEU A 142 -17.75 -17.47 -6.93
N MET A 143 -16.85 -18.25 -7.52
CA MET A 143 -17.21 -19.26 -8.53
C MET A 143 -18.11 -20.36 -7.97
N ALA A 144 -17.87 -20.82 -6.73
CA ALA A 144 -18.69 -21.84 -6.08
C ALA A 144 -20.11 -21.34 -5.75
N TYR A 145 -20.25 -20.09 -5.30
CA TYR A 145 -21.53 -19.49 -4.90
C TYR A 145 -22.23 -18.69 -6.01
N SER A 146 -21.60 -18.47 -7.17
CA SER A 146 -22.19 -17.72 -8.29
C SER A 146 -23.28 -18.49 -9.04
N PHE A 147 -23.46 -19.79 -8.78
CA PHE A 147 -24.59 -20.55 -9.32
C PHE A 147 -25.86 -20.25 -8.51
N HIS A 148 -26.58 -19.21 -8.92
CA HIS A 148 -27.99 -19.07 -8.57
C HIS A 148 -28.79 -19.90 -9.58
N PRO A 149 -29.33 -21.09 -9.24
CA PRO A 149 -30.34 -21.71 -10.08
C PRO A 149 -31.49 -20.71 -10.18
N ALA A 150 -31.75 -20.22 -11.39
CA ALA A 150 -32.86 -19.31 -11.66
C ALA A 150 -34.15 -19.98 -11.17
N THR A 151 -34.71 -19.50 -10.07
CA THR A 151 -36.07 -19.84 -9.66
C THR A 151 -37.01 -19.08 -10.59
N CYS A 152 -37.74 -19.86 -11.39
CA CYS A 152 -38.81 -19.45 -12.29
C CYS A 152 -39.87 -18.56 -11.62
#